data_AF-A0A9D7XEW6-F1
#
_entry.id   AF-A0A9D7XEW6-F1
#
_cell.length_a   1.000
_cell.length_b   1.000
_cell.length_c   1.000
_cell.angle_alpha   90.00
_cell.angle_beta   90.00
_cell.angle_gamma   90.00
#
_symmetry.space_group_name_H-M   'P 1'
#
loop_
_entity.id
_entity.type
_entity.pdbx_description
1 polymer ?
#
loop_
_entity_poly.entity_id
_entity_poly.type
_entity_poly.pdbx_seq_one_letter_code
_entity_poly.pdbx_strand_id
1 'polypeptide(L)' 'MEQNNNPTQETLDQWHNDPANWKLGIFYYNKQDKRLMPPKRIKQLGWTVNFANPMSILALIVLVAAIWIVITFYKSM' A
#
# COMPACT_ATOMS: atom_id res chain seq x y z
N MET A 1 -20.61 -22.17 9.40
CA MET A 1 -20.50 -21.21 8.29
C MET A 1 -19.23 -20.41 8.55
N GLU A 2 -18.21 -20.55 7.71
CA GLU A 2 -16.99 -19.76 7.85
C GLU A 2 -17.36 -18.30 7.61
N GLN A 3 -17.29 -17.45 8.64
CA GLN A 3 -17.35 -16.02 8.43
C GLN A 3 -16.10 -15.66 7.62
N ASN A 4 -16.31 -15.26 6.37
CA ASN A 4 -15.26 -14.70 5.54
C ASN A 4 -14.77 -13.43 6.25
N ASN A 5 -13.63 -13.53 6.95
CA ASN A 5 -13.03 -12.45 7.74
C ASN A 5 -12.47 -11.29 6.88
N ASN A 6 -12.71 -11.30 5.57
CA ASN A 6 -12.31 -10.24 4.67
C ASN A 6 -13.25 -9.03 4.79
N PRO A 7 -12.71 -7.80 4.76
CA PRO A 7 -13.52 -6.59 4.81
C PRO A 7 -14.46 -6.49 3.61
N THR A 8 -15.65 -5.92 3.81
CA THR A 8 -16.59 -5.62 2.72
C THR A 8 -16.09 -4.43 1.89
N GLN A 9 -16.61 -4.27 0.67
CA GLN A 9 -16.26 -3.12 -0.17
C GLN A 9 -16.63 -1.79 0.51
N GLU A 10 -17.73 -1.74 1.23
CA GLU A 10 -18.13 -0.57 2.00
C GLU A 10 -17.10 -0.22 3.09
N THR A 11 -16.63 -1.21 3.86
CA THR A 11 -15.54 -1.00 4.83
C THR A 11 -14.27 -0.49 4.16
N LEU A 12 -13.91 -1.05 3.00
CA LEU A 12 -12.73 -0.61 2.25
C LEU A 12 -12.85 0.85 1.78
N ASP A 13 -14.02 1.27 1.32
CA ASP A 13 -14.28 2.64 0.87
C ASP A 13 -14.37 3.61 2.06
N GLN A 14 -14.93 3.20 3.20
CA GLN A 14 -14.92 3.97 4.44
C GLN A 14 -13.48 4.23 4.91
N TRP A 15 -12.64 3.19 4.98
CA TRP A 15 -11.23 3.34 5.34
C TRP A 15 -10.46 4.23 4.35
N HIS A 16 -10.75 4.12 3.06
CA HIS A 16 -10.11 4.91 2.01
C HIS A 16 -10.49 6.40 2.08
N ASN A 17 -11.74 6.70 2.41
CA ASN A 17 -12.26 8.07 2.46
C ASN A 17 -12.00 8.76 3.80
N ASP A 18 -11.67 8.01 4.86
CA ASP A 18 -11.33 8.57 6.17
C ASP A 18 -10.02 9.39 6.12
N PRO A 19 -10.07 10.72 6.33
CA PRO A 19 -8.89 11.56 6.32
C PRO A 19 -7.88 11.20 7.42
N ALA A 20 -8.29 10.55 8.51
CA ALA A 20 -7.39 10.12 9.57
C ALA A 20 -6.39 9.07 9.08
N ASN A 21 -6.73 8.29 8.04
CA ASN A 21 -5.83 7.31 7.43
C ASN A 21 -4.84 7.94 6.43
N TRP A 22 -4.98 9.23 6.08
CA TRP A 22 -4.10 9.93 5.14
C TRP A 22 -3.20 10.95 5.84
N LYS A 23 -2.00 10.52 6.21
CA LYS A 23 -0.98 11.39 6.84
C LYS A 23 -0.34 12.29 5.80
N LEU A 24 -0.20 13.58 6.15
CA LEU A 24 0.28 14.62 5.24
C LEU A 24 -0.49 14.68 3.91
N GLY A 25 -1.72 14.17 3.88
CA GLY A 25 -2.59 14.12 2.70
C GLY A 25 -2.24 13.05 1.65
N ILE A 26 -1.09 12.36 1.76
CA ILE A 26 -0.59 11.42 0.73
C ILE A 26 -0.15 10.05 1.27
N PHE A 27 0.26 9.94 2.53
CA PHE A 27 0.74 8.68 3.09
C PHE A 27 -0.40 7.93 3.76
N TYR A 28 -0.74 6.76 3.22
CA TYR A 28 -1.79 5.92 3.80
C TYR A 28 -1.28 5.14 5.01
N TYR A 29 -2.02 5.20 6.11
CA TYR A 29 -1.70 4.53 7.37
C TYR A 29 -2.98 4.02 8.02
N ASN A 30 -3.26 2.72 7.87
CA ASN A 30 -4.41 2.08 8.54
C ASN A 30 -4.03 0.67 9.03
N LYS A 31 -4.06 0.45 10.36
CA LYS A 31 -3.71 -0.84 10.98
C LYS A 31 -4.74 -1.95 10.73
N GLN A 32 -5.98 -1.58 10.45
CA GLN A 32 -7.10 -2.50 10.19
C GLN A 32 -7.06 -3.03 8.76
N ASP A 33 -6.63 -2.19 7.81
CA ASP A 33 -6.51 -2.55 6.40
C ASP A 33 -5.28 -3.46 6.17
N LYS A 34 -5.52 -4.75 5.91
CA LYS A 34 -4.47 -5.74 5.67
C LYS A 34 -4.00 -5.82 4.21
N ARG A 35 -4.53 -5.00 3.31
CA ARG A 35 -4.07 -4.97 1.90
C ARG A 35 -2.59 -4.61 1.83
N LEU A 36 -1.86 -5.27 0.93
CA LEU A 36 -0.45 -5.03 0.71
C LEU A 36 -0.22 -3.66 0.04
N MET A 37 -1.02 -3.33 -0.97
CA MET A 37 -0.95 -2.05 -1.67
C MET A 37 -2.37 -1.52 -1.96
N PRO A 38 -3.01 -0.81 -1.02
CA PRO A 38 -4.31 -0.18 -1.27
C PRO A 38 -4.21 0.89 -2.37
N PRO A 39 -5.33 1.32 -2.98
CA PRO A 39 -5.32 2.39 -3.97
C PRO A 39 -4.83 3.72 -3.36
N LYS A 40 -4.21 4.57 -4.18
CA LYS A 40 -3.91 5.96 -3.82
C LYS A 40 -5.19 6.75 -3.61
N ARG A 41 -5.09 7.85 -2.86
CA ARG A 41 -6.23 8.74 -2.56
C ARG A 41 -7.01 9.11 -3.81
N ILE A 42 -6.29 9.49 -4.86
CA ILE A 42 -6.79 9.55 -6.24
C ILE A 42 -6.57 8.17 -6.86
N LYS A 43 -7.64 7.36 -6.95
CA LYS A 43 -7.58 5.94 -7.34
C LYS A 43 -6.91 5.71 -8.71
N GLN A 44 -7.02 6.69 -9.62
CA GLN A 44 -6.44 6.65 -10.97
C GLN A 44 -4.91 6.72 -10.99
N LEU A 45 -4.28 7.17 -9.90
CA LEU A 45 -2.82 7.22 -9.77
C LEU A 45 -2.22 5.89 -9.29
N GLY A 46 -3.00 4.81 -9.28
CA GLY A 46 -2.57 3.46 -8.94
C GLY A 46 -2.57 3.19 -7.44
N TRP A 47 -1.59 2.43 -6.96
CA TRP A 47 -1.53 1.92 -5.59
C TRP A 47 -0.54 2.67 -4.69
N THR A 48 -0.70 2.51 -3.38
CA THR A 48 0.17 3.09 -2.35
C THR A 48 0.60 2.04 -1.34
N VAL A 49 1.65 2.36 -0.59
CA VAL A 49 2.09 1.60 0.57
C VAL A 49 1.18 1.95 1.74
N ASN A 50 0.74 0.93 2.48
CA ASN A 50 0.13 1.11 3.79
C ASN A 50 1.23 1.06 4.84
N PHE A 51 1.64 2.22 5.35
CA PHE A 51 2.74 2.34 6.32
C PHE A 51 2.41 1.76 7.71
N ALA A 52 1.18 1.29 7.93
CA ALA A 52 0.80 0.53 9.11
C ALA A 52 0.96 -1.00 8.94
N ASN A 53 1.28 -1.48 7.73
CA ASN A 53 1.41 -2.90 7.40
C ASN A 53 2.89 -3.26 7.11
N PRO A 54 3.57 -4.04 7.97
CA PRO A 54 4.97 -4.44 7.77
C PRO A 54 5.23 -5.14 6.43
N MET A 55 4.27 -5.93 5.93
CA MET A 55 4.39 -6.60 4.64
C MET A 55 4.37 -5.60 3.49
N SER A 56 3.57 -4.52 3.60
CA SER A 56 3.53 -3.44 2.61
C SER A 56 4.85 -2.71 2.52
N ILE A 57 5.47 -2.45 3.68
CA ILE A 57 6.80 -1.83 3.78
C ILE A 57 7.87 -2.76 3.19
N LEU A 58 7.82 -4.06 3.51
CA LEU A 58 8.74 -5.04 2.94
C LEU A 58 8.63 -5.10 1.41
N ALA A 59 7.40 -5.08 0.86
CA ALA A 59 7.18 -5.03 -0.58
C ALA A 59 7.79 -3.78 -1.22
N LEU A 60 7.68 -2.61 -0.57
CA LEU A 60 8.35 -1.39 -1.03
C LEU A 60 9.88 -1.54 -1.04
N ILE A 61 10.46 -2.09 0.04
CA ILE A 61 11.92 -2.30 0.13
C ILE A 61 12.41 -3.23 -0.98
N VAL A 62 11.71 -4.34 -1.22
CA VAL A 62 12.05 -5.29 -2.31
C VAL A 62 11.96 -4.60 -3.67
N LEU A 63 10.92 -3.81 -3.92
CA LEU A 63 10.76 -3.07 -5.17
C LEU A 63 11.92 -2.07 -5.38
N VAL A 64 12.27 -1.30 -4.36
CA VAL A 64 13.38 -0.33 -4.42
C VAL A 64 14.71 -1.04 -4.65
N ALA A 65 14.97 -2.14 -3.95
CA ALA A 65 16.18 -2.95 -4.12
C ALA A 65 16.27 -3.52 -5.54
N ALA A 66 15.17 -4.06 -6.09
CA ALA A 66 15.13 -4.59 -7.44
C ALA A 66 15.44 -3.51 -8.49
N ILE A 67 14.83 -2.32 -8.37
CA ILE A 67 15.12 -1.18 -9.26
C ILE A 67 16.59 -0.77 -9.15
N TRP A 68 17.14 -0.72 -7.94
CA TRP A 68 18.54 -0.36 -7.72
C TRP A 68 19.50 -1.38 -8.35
N ILE A 69 19.26 -2.68 -8.18
CA ILE A 69 20.03 -3.76 -8.81
C ILE A 69 19.98 -3.65 -10.34
N VAL A 70 18.81 -3.38 -10.90
CA VAL A 70 18.65 -3.22 -12.35
C VAL A 70 19.47 -2.02 -12.85
N ILE A 71 19.42 -0.88 -12.17
CA ILE A 71 20.19 0.32 -12.53
C ILE A 71 21.70 0.05 -12.45
N THR A 72 22.18 -0.60 -11.39
CA THR A 72 23.61 -0.89 -11.24
C THR A 72 24.09 -1.91 -12.27
N PHE A 73 23.27 -2.92 -12.60
CA PHE A 73 23.55 -3.88 -13.66
C PHE A 73 23.67 -3.18 -15.02
N TYR A 74 22.71 -2.33 -15.40
CA TYR A 74 22.77 -1.58 -16.67
C TYR A 74 23.96 -0.63 -16.75
N LYS A 75 24.38 -0.02 -15.63
CA LYS A 75 25.56 0.86 -15.60
C LYS A 75 26.88 0.08 -15.74
N SER A 76 26.87 -1.21 -15.38
CA SER A 76 28.06 -2.08 -15.43
C SER A 76 28.32 -2.69 -16.80
N MET A 77 27.38 -2.59 -17.74
CA MET A 77 27.53 -2.98 -19.14
C MET A 77 28.14 -1.85 -19.96
#